data_AF-A0A151X9A7-F1
#
_entry.id   AF-A0A151X9A7-F1
#
_cell.length_a   1.000
_cell.length_b   1.000
_cell.length_c   1.000
_cell.angle_alpha   90.00
_cell.angle_beta   90.00
_cell.angle_gamma   90.00
#
_symmetry.space_group_name_H-M   'P 1'
#
loop_
_entity.id
_entity.type
_entity.pdbx_description
1 polymer ?
#
loop_
_entity_poly.entity_id
_entity_poly.type
_entity_poly.pdbx_seq_one_letter_code
_entity_poly.pdbx_strand_id
1 'polypeptide(L)'
;KKYFILPFLSNITNTITSFINKLIVTTGYRCLNKLNSFIKVHKDRVNKTSNQNVVYKINCNDCNASYVGQTRETATAATNYYPGIQRLHN
;
A
#
# COMPACT_ATOMS: atom_id res chain seq x y z
N LYS A 1 20.31 24.95 7.15
CA LYS A 1 19.59 24.91 8.44
C LYS A 1 19.81 23.53 9.07
N LYS A 2 20.19 23.47 10.35
CA LYS A 2 20.35 22.19 11.07
C LYS A 2 19.00 21.79 11.67
N TYR A 3 18.59 20.54 11.45
CA TYR A 3 17.34 20.00 11.94
C TYR A 3 17.58 18.93 12.99
N PHE A 4 16.78 18.93 14.05
CA PHE A 4 16.78 17.91 15.07
C PHE A 4 15.39 17.29 15.16
N ILE A 5 15.27 15.99 14.85
CA ILE A 5 13.98 15.31 14.73
C ILE A 5 13.73 14.50 16.01
N LEU A 6 12.63 14.80 16.69
CA LEU A 6 12.20 14.13 17.92
C LEU A 6 10.91 13.34 17.72
N PRO A 7 10.77 12.17 18.37
CA PRO A 7 9.47 11.53 18.49
C PRO A 7 8.56 12.37 19.40
N PHE A 8 7.35 12.72 18.93
CA PHE A 8 6.42 13.50 19.73
C PHE A 8 5.84 12.66 20.87
N LEU A 9 6.15 13.05 22.10
CA LEU A 9 5.59 12.52 23.34
C LEU A 9 5.31 13.71 24.25
N SER A 10 4.04 14.12 24.36
CA SER A 10 3.59 15.41 24.91
C SER A 10 4.38 15.92 26.11
N ASN A 11 4.60 15.06 27.11
CA ASN A 11 5.22 15.44 28.38
C ASN A 11 6.74 15.66 28.28
N ILE A 12 7.41 15.00 27.33
CA ILE A 12 8.88 15.00 27.18
C ILE A 12 9.31 15.89 26.02
N THR A 13 8.61 15.87 24.88
CA THR A 13 9.03 16.69 23.73
C THR A 13 8.91 18.18 24.00
N ASN A 14 7.92 18.62 24.77
CA ASN A 14 7.73 20.05 25.03
C ASN A 14 8.89 20.63 25.85
N THR A 15 9.35 19.90 26.86
CA THR A 15 10.50 20.32 27.68
C THR A 15 11.78 20.34 26.84
N ILE A 16 12.07 19.27 26.10
CA ILE A 16 13.25 19.18 25.23
C ILE A 16 13.24 20.27 24.16
N THR A 17 12.10 20.53 23.52
CA THR A 17 11.98 21.56 22.48
C THR A 17 12.27 22.96 23.03
N SER A 18 11.79 23.27 24.23
CA SER A 18 12.08 24.55 24.90
C SER A 18 13.59 24.78 25.10
N PHE A 19 14.34 23.73 25.43
CA PHE A 19 15.80 23.79 25.51
C PHE A 19 16.47 23.89 24.13
N ILE A 20 16.04 23.09 23.15
CA ILE A 20 16.67 23.02 21.82
C ILE A 20 16.42 24.27 20.98
N ASN A 21 15.27 24.93 21.13
CA ASN A 21 14.97 26.18 20.42
C ASN A 21 15.97 27.30 20.77
N LYS A 22 16.69 27.20 21.90
CA LYS A 22 17.76 28.13 22.27
C LYS A 22 19.06 27.92 21.47
N LEU A 23 19.21 26.81 20.75
CA LEU A 23 20.48 26.37 20.15
C LEU A 23 20.64 26.69 18.64
N ILE A 24 19.87 27.61 18.05
CA ILE A 24 19.90 27.91 16.59
C ILE A 24 19.70 26.61 15.74
N VAL A 25 18.93 25.66 16.26
CA VAL A 25 18.56 24.42 15.58
C VAL A 25 17.04 24.40 15.41
N THR A 26 16.57 23.94 14.25
CA THR A 26 15.14 23.80 13.99
C THR A 26 14.66 22.42 14.46
N THR A 27 13.73 22.39 15.40
CA THR A 27 13.15 21.15 15.91
C THR A 27 12.05 20.65 14.97
N GLY A 28 12.09 19.38 14.61
CA GLY A 28 11.04 18.68 13.87
C GLY A 28 10.45 17.54 14.71
N TYR A 29 9.21 17.16 14.41
CA TYR A 29 8.51 16.10 15.14
C TYR A 29 8.13 14.93 14.24
N ARG A 30 8.25 13.71 14.77
CA ARG A 30 7.74 12.49 14.13
C ARG A 30 6.79 11.76 15.07
N CYS A 31 5.70 11.22 14.52
CA CYS A 31 4.83 10.31 15.27
C CYS A 31 5.50 8.93 15.42
N LEU A 32 5.42 8.34 16.62
CA LEU A 32 5.85 6.96 16.87
C LEU A 32 4.85 5.96 16.26
N ASN A 33 3.57 6.23 16.47
CA ASN A 33 2.46 5.41 15.99
C ASN A 33 2.08 5.84 14.57
N LYS A 34 2.74 5.25 13.56
CA LYS A 34 2.34 5.44 12.16
C LYS A 34 1.09 4.60 11.89
N LEU A 35 0.07 5.13 11.23
CA LEU A 35 -1.13 4.36 10.92
C LEU A 35 -0.79 3.05 10.19
N ASN A 36 0.19 3.07 9.29
CA ASN A 36 0.67 1.89 8.54
C ASN A 36 1.30 0.78 9.41
N SER A 37 1.61 1.03 10.69
CA SER A 37 2.00 -0.06 11.61
C SER A 37 0.80 -0.88 12.08
N PHE A 38 -0.39 -0.27 12.14
CA PHE A 38 -1.62 -0.91 12.60
C PHE A 38 -2.52 -1.32 11.44
N ILE A 39 -2.72 -0.42 10.49
CA ILE A 39 -3.53 -0.62 9.29
C ILE A 39 -2.56 -0.73 8.11
N LYS A 40 -2.16 -1.96 7.80
CA LYS A 40 -1.36 -2.23 6.60
C LYS A 40 -2.29 -2.17 5.39
N VAL A 41 -1.91 -1.43 4.35
CA VAL A 41 -2.60 -1.42 3.03
C VAL A 41 -2.39 -2.75 2.28
N HIS A 42 -1.87 -3.79 2.95
CA HIS A 42 -1.60 -5.05 2.30
C HIS A 42 -2.93 -5.78 2.06
N LYS A 43 -3.17 -6.10 0.79
CA LYS A 43 -4.14 -7.12 0.39
C LYS A 43 -3.83 -8.41 1.15
N ASP A 44 -4.85 -9.23 1.35
CA ASP A 44 -4.67 -10.57 1.91
C ASP A 44 -3.55 -11.30 1.15
N ARG A 45 -2.65 -11.91 1.92
CA ARG A 45 -1.48 -12.58 1.35
C ARG A 45 -1.95 -13.78 0.54
N VAL A 46 -1.97 -13.66 -0.78
CA VAL A 46 -2.29 -14.79 -1.66
C VAL A 46 -1.08 -15.71 -1.75
N ASN A 47 -1.31 -17.03 -1.65
CA ASN A 47 -0.25 -18.03 -1.74
C ASN A 47 0.52 -17.88 -3.08
N LYS A 48 1.86 -17.83 -2.98
CA LYS A 48 2.78 -17.65 -4.13
C LYS A 48 2.72 -18.78 -5.16
N THR A 49 2.03 -19.88 -4.86
CA THR A 49 1.86 -21.04 -5.72
C THR A 49 0.74 -20.90 -6.75
N SER A 50 -0.08 -19.84 -6.67
CA SER A 50 -1.07 -19.57 -7.72
C SER A 50 -0.41 -18.86 -8.90
N ASN A 51 -0.86 -19.15 -10.12
CA ASN A 51 -0.21 -18.75 -11.36
C ASN A 51 -0.07 -17.21 -11.47
N GLN A 52 1.16 -16.71 -11.55
CA GLN A 52 1.49 -15.31 -11.85
C GLN A 52 1.47 -15.07 -13.38
N ASN A 53 1.32 -13.81 -13.81
CA ASN A 53 1.38 -13.42 -15.23
C ASN A 53 0.30 -14.02 -16.13
N VAL A 54 -0.87 -14.35 -15.59
CA VAL A 54 -2.01 -14.83 -16.38
C VAL A 54 -2.63 -13.68 -17.16
N VAL A 55 -2.89 -13.92 -18.45
CA VAL A 55 -3.71 -13.06 -19.31
C VAL A 55 -5.16 -13.51 -19.15
N TYR A 56 -6.09 -12.57 -19.09
CA TYR A 56 -7.50 -12.90 -19.02
C TYR A 56 -8.33 -12.08 -20.00
N LYS A 57 -9.45 -12.65 -20.44
CA LYS A 57 -10.40 -12.02 -21.36
C LYS A 57 -11.77 -11.95 -20.71
N ILE A 58 -12.38 -10.75 -20.77
CA ILE A 58 -13.77 -10.50 -20.40
C ILE A 58 -14.51 -10.14 -21.69
N ASN A 59 -15.51 -10.95 -22.04
CA ASN A 59 -16.34 -10.70 -23.22
C ASN A 59 -17.51 -9.78 -22.85
N CYS A 60 -17.83 -8.84 -23.74
CA CYS A 60 -19.09 -8.11 -23.70
C CYS A 60 -20.22 -9.07 -24.10
N ASN A 61 -21.29 -9.15 -23.33
CA ASN A 61 -22.43 -10.01 -23.67
C ASN A 61 -23.26 -9.42 -24.82
N ASP A 62 -23.35 -8.10 -24.88
CA ASP A 62 -24.27 -7.39 -25.79
C ASP A 62 -23.56 -6.82 -27.03
N CYS A 63 -22.27 -7.09 -27.20
CA CYS A 63 -21.46 -6.51 -28.27
C CYS A 63 -20.23 -7.35 -28.62
N ASN A 64 -19.73 -7.21 -29.85
CA ASN A 64 -18.50 -7.90 -30.31
C ASN A 64 -17.23 -7.20 -29.82
N ALA A 65 -17.17 -6.88 -28.53
CA ALA A 65 -16.01 -6.28 -27.89
C ALA A 65 -15.55 -7.16 -26.72
N SER A 66 -14.27 -7.07 -26.39
CA SER A 66 -13.71 -7.76 -25.24
C SER A 66 -12.59 -6.95 -24.61
N TYR A 67 -12.50 -6.99 -23.29
CA TYR A 67 -11.37 -6.46 -22.55
C TYR A 67 -10.35 -7.57 -22.29
N VAL A 68 -9.09 -7.32 -22.63
CA VAL A 68 -7.98 -8.23 -22.35
C VAL A 68 -7.01 -7.55 -21.40
N GLY A 69 -6.71 -8.19 -20.28
CA GLY A 69 -5.80 -7.67 -19.27
C GLY A 69 -4.78 -8.72 -18.83
N GLN A 70 -3.61 -8.26 -18.40
CA GLN A 70 -2.59 -9.10 -17.79
C GLN A 70 -2.47 -8.77 -16.31
N THR A 71 -2.37 -9.79 -15.46
CA THR A 71 -2.21 -9.58 -14.01
C THR A 71 -0.77 -9.82 -13.60
N ARG A 72 -0.19 -8.89 -12.82
CA ARG A 72 1.17 -9.02 -12.26
C ARG A 72 1.23 -10.04 -11.10
N GLU A 73 0.09 -10.31 -10.47
CA GLU A 73 -0.11 -11.24 -9.37
C GLU A 73 -1.21 -12.27 -9.69
N THR A 74 -1.49 -13.19 -8.77
CA THR A 74 -2.26 -14.40 -9.03
C THR A 74 -3.74 -14.13 -9.32
N ALA A 75 -4.25 -14.71 -10.41
CA ALA A 75 -5.60 -14.47 -10.95
C ALA A 75 -6.78 -14.97 -10.08
N THR A 76 -6.53 -15.57 -8.91
CA THR A 76 -7.58 -16.15 -8.05
C THR A 76 -8.57 -15.09 -7.55
N ALA A 77 -8.08 -13.89 -7.18
CA ALA A 77 -8.94 -12.81 -6.70
C ALA A 77 -9.89 -12.28 -7.79
N ALA A 78 -9.41 -12.18 -9.04
CA ALA A 78 -10.22 -11.72 -10.17
C ALA A 78 -11.27 -12.75 -10.56
N THR A 79 -10.92 -14.05 -10.63
CA THR A 79 -11.86 -15.12 -10.98
C THR A 79 -12.95 -15.34 -9.93
N ASN A 80 -12.65 -15.13 -8.65
CA ASN A 80 -13.65 -15.23 -7.58
C ASN A 80 -14.68 -14.08 -7.63
N TYR A 81 -14.27 -12.92 -8.11
CA TYR A 81 -15.12 -11.74 -8.18
C TYR A 81 -15.98 -11.70 -9.45
N TYR A 82 -15.49 -12.30 -10.55
CA TYR A 82 -16.25 -12.43 -11.81
C TYR A 82 -16.19 -13.87 -12.38
N PRO A 83 -17.29 -14.64 -12.32
CA PRO A 83 -17.31 -16.04 -12.76
C PRO A 83 -17.20 -16.24 -14.28
N GLY A 84 -17.22 -15.16 -15.09
CA GLY A 84 -17.15 -15.20 -16.56
C GLY A 84 -15.75 -14.98 -17.16
N ILE A 85 -14.69 -14.94 -16.35
CA ILE A 85 -13.34 -14.66 -16.83
C ILE A 85 -12.71 -15.90 -17.47
N GLN A 86 -12.33 -15.80 -18.75
CA GLN A 86 -11.52 -16.82 -19.42
C GLN A 86 -10.03 -16.54 -19.18
N ARG A 87 -9.33 -17.52 -18.60
CA ARG A 87 -7.87 -17.48 -18.47
C ARG A 87 -7.23 -17.88 -19.78
N LEU A 88 -6.32 -17.04 -20.26
CA LEU A 88 -5.47 -17.29 -21.41
C LEU A 88 -4.07 -17.58 -20.88
N HIS A 89 -3.51 -18.71 -21.29
CA HIS A 89 -2.10 -19.02 -21.08
C HIS A 89 -1.30 -18.44 -22.24
N ASN A 90 -0.11 -17.91 -21.93
CA ASN A 90 0.90 -17.65 -22.97
C ASN A 90 1.45 -18.95 -23.51
#